data_AF-A0A183DTG3-F1
#
_entry.id   AF-A0A183DTG3-F1
#
_cell.length_a   1.000
_cell.length_b   1.000
_cell.length_c   1.000
_cell.angle_alpha   90.00
_cell.angle_beta   90.00
_cell.angle_gamma   90.00
#
_symmetry.space_group_name_H-M   'P 1'
#
loop_
_entity.id
_entity.type
_entity.pdbx_description
1 polymer ?
#
loop_
_entity_poly.entity_id
_entity_poly.type
_entity_poly.pdbx_seq_one_letter_code
_entity_poly.pdbx_strand_id
1 'polypeptide(L)' 'MLVSVAVLVLFRMYSSYAAYFSQFSLREPDHDPCYDSVGRPVRCIPDFINAAFGKPITASNTCGQSGPTSHPIGQNAFMT' A
#
# COMPACT_ATOMS: atom_id res chain seq x y z
N MET A 1 20.21 22.97 14.36
CA MET A 1 18.77 23.29 14.21
C MET A 1 18.32 23.11 12.77
N LEU A 2 18.74 23.95 11.81
CA LEU A 2 18.38 23.78 10.39
C LEU A 2 18.81 22.43 9.78
N VAL A 3 20.05 22.00 10.05
CA VAL A 3 20.55 20.69 9.59
C VAL A 3 19.74 19.53 10.17
N SER A 4 19.41 19.60 11.46
CA SER A 4 18.60 18.59 12.14
C SER A 4 17.19 18.50 11.57
N VAL A 5 16.56 19.64 11.28
CA VAL A 5 15.24 19.70 10.64
C VAL A 5 15.31 19.16 9.21
N ALA A 6 16.34 19.53 8.44
CA ALA A 6 16.54 19.01 7.08
C ALA A 6 16.70 17.48 7.06
N VAL A 7 17.49 16.92 7.98
CA VAL A 7 17.66 15.45 8.11
C VAL A 7 16.34 14.77 8.43
N LEU A 8 15.54 15.31 9.36
CA LEU A 8 14.23 14.75 9.69
C LEU A 8 13.26 14.80 8.51
N VAL A 9 13.24 15.90 7.75
CA VAL A 9 12.40 16.04 6.56
C VAL A 9 12.81 15.05 5.48
N LEU A 10 14.10 14.92 5.18
CA LEU A 10 14.63 13.99 4.19
C LEU A 10 14.33 12.52 4.57
N PHE A 11 14.48 12.18 5.86
CA PHE A 11 14.16 10.84 6.35
C PHE A 11 12.67 10.51 6.19
N ARG A 12 11.78 11.45 6.50
CA ARG A 12 10.33 11.26 6.30
C ARG A 12 9.97 11.12 4.83
N MET A 13 10.58 11.93 3.97
CA MET A 13 10.38 11.89 2.52
C MET A 13 10.88 10.57 1.90
N TYR A 14 12.00 10.05 2.38
CA TYR A 14 12.51 8.74 1.96
C TYR A 14 11.56 7.60 2.35
N SER A 15 11.08 7.62 3.60
CA SER A 15 10.21 6.56 4.12
C SER A 15 8.85 6.52 3.42
N SER A 16 8.29 7.67 3.03
CA SER A 16 7.05 7.72 2.25
C SER A 16 7.26 7.27 0.80
N TYR A 17 8.39 7.62 0.19
CA TYR A 17 8.73 7.17 -1.16
C TYR A 17 8.87 5.63 -1.25
N ALA A 18 9.58 5.03 -0.28
CA ALA A 18 9.72 3.58 -0.20
C ALA A 18 8.37 2.86 -0.04
N ALA A 19 7.45 3.46 0.73
CA ALA A 19 6.09 2.92 0.88
C ALA A 19 5.27 3.04 -0.41
N TYR A 20 5.43 4.09 -1.21
CA TYR A 20 4.72 4.21 -2.49
C TYR A 20 5.20 3.16 -3.51
N PHE A 21 6.51 2.96 -3.62
CA PHE A 21 7.07 2.12 -4.68
C PHE A 21 6.81 0.61 -4.51
N SER A 22 6.57 0.14 -3.28
CA SER A 22 6.36 -1.29 -3.03
C SER A 22 5.01 -1.84 -3.52
N GLN A 23 4.20 -1.05 -4.23
CA GLN A 23 2.89 -1.42 -4.76
C GLN A 23 2.95 -1.91 -6.21
N PHE A 24 4.04 -1.63 -6.93
CA PHE A 24 4.19 -2.08 -8.31
C PHE A 24 4.96 -3.39 -8.37
N SER A 25 4.54 -4.28 -9.26
CA SER A 25 5.27 -5.51 -9.54
C SER A 25 6.66 -5.14 -10.06
N LEU A 26 7.72 -5.64 -9.42
CA LEU A 26 9.11 -5.51 -9.91
C LEU A 26 9.38 -6.41 -11.12
N ARG A 27 8.35 -7.12 -11.62
CA ARG A 27 8.49 -7.98 -12.79
C ARG A 27 8.57 -7.09 -14.02
N GLU A 28 9.77 -7.00 -14.57
CA GLU A 28 10.00 -6.30 -15.82
C GLU A 28 9.29 -7.04 -16.96
N PRO A 29 8.39 -6.37 -17.70
CA PRO A 29 7.75 -6.99 -18.85
C PRO A 29 8.78 -7.08 -20.00
N ASP A 30 8.74 -8.20 -20.74
CA ASP A 30 9.64 -8.45 -21.89
C ASP A 30 9.48 -7.40 -23.02
N HIS A 31 8.30 -6.75 -23.07
CA HIS A 31 7.98 -5.65 -23.98
C HIS A 31 7.11 -4.62 -23.25
N ASP A 32 7.18 -3.35 -23.65
CA ASP A 32 6.30 -2.30 -23.12
C ASP A 32 4.82 -2.62 -23.40
N PRO A 33 3.98 -2.85 -22.36
CA PRO A 33 2.57 -3.20 -22.53
C PRO A 33 1.71 -2.01 -22.97
N CYS A 34 2.25 -0.79 -23.02
CA CYS A 34 1.55 0.41 -23.49
C CYS A 34 1.59 0.56 -25.02
N TYR A 35 2.25 -0.35 -25.75
CA TYR A 35 2.26 -0.40 -27.21
C TYR A 35 1.85 -1.77 -27.73
N ASP A 36 1.11 -1.79 -28.84
CA ASP A 36 0.81 -3.03 -29.56
C ASP A 36 2.02 -3.52 -30.39
N SER A 37 1.89 -4.68 -31.04
CA SER A 37 2.96 -5.28 -31.85
C SER A 37 3.36 -4.47 -33.08
N VAL A 38 2.59 -3.44 -33.45
CA VAL A 38 2.84 -2.55 -34.59
C VAL A 38 3.36 -1.18 -34.11
N GLY A 39 3.52 -1.01 -32.79
CA GLY A 39 4.03 0.23 -32.17
C GLY A 39 2.96 1.31 -31.99
N ARG A 40 1.66 0.98 -32.04
CA ARG A 40 0.60 1.94 -31.73
C ARG A 40 0.35 1.99 -30.23
N PRO A 41 0.16 3.19 -29.66
CA PRO A 41 -0.11 3.32 -28.23
C PRO A 41 -1.47 2.72 -27.87
N VAL A 42 -1.50 1.92 -26.80
CA VAL A 42 -2.69 1.32 -26.22
C VAL A 42 -2.82 1.69 -24.75
N ARG A 43 -4.02 1.55 -24.20
CA ARG A 43 -4.24 1.80 -22.76
C ARG A 43 -3.64 0.64 -21.95
N CYS A 44 -2.55 0.91 -21.25
CA CYS A 44 -1.98 0.02 -20.26
C CYS A 44 -2.63 0.22 -18.89
N ILE A 45 -2.84 -0.87 -18.16
CA ILE A 45 -3.36 -0.90 -16.80
C ILE A 45 -2.43 -1.83 -16.01
N PRO A 46 -1.94 -1.43 -14.82
CA PRO A 46 -1.11 -2.29 -14.01
C PRO A 46 -1.87 -3.52 -13.52
N ASP A 47 -1.13 -4.53 -13.05
CA ASP A 47 -1.69 -5.74 -12.47
C ASP A 47 -2.62 -5.44 -11.29
N PHE A 48 -3.62 -6.29 -11.11
CA PHE A 48 -4.50 -6.24 -9.95
C PHE A 48 -3.75 -6.75 -8.71
N ILE A 49 -3.48 -5.85 -7.76
CA ILE A 49 -2.79 -6.16 -6.50
C ILE A 49 -3.59 -5.71 -5.29
N ASN A 50 -3.38 -6.37 -4.15
CA ASN A 50 -3.89 -5.88 -2.87
C ASN A 50 -2.96 -4.78 -2.33
N ALA A 51 -3.33 -3.51 -2.55
CA ALA A 51 -2.54 -2.34 -2.13
C ALA A 51 -2.33 -2.23 -0.60
N ALA A 52 -3.13 -2.96 0.20
CA ALA A 52 -3.03 -2.98 1.66
C ALA A 52 -2.08 -4.09 2.18
N PHE A 53 -1.72 -5.06 1.35
CA PHE A 53 -0.91 -6.20 1.80
C PHE A 53 0.49 -5.74 2.27
N GLY A 54 0.89 -6.16 3.47
CA GLY A 54 2.18 -5.81 4.06
C GLY A 54 2.34 -4.34 4.45
N LYS A 55 1.30 -3.51 4.35
CA LYS A 55 1.33 -2.11 4.78
C LYS A 55 0.94 -1.97 6.26
N PRO A 56 1.57 -1.06 7.02
CA PRO A 56 1.14 -0.75 8.37
C PRO A 56 -0.25 -0.10 8.34
N ILE A 57 -1.14 -0.56 9.23
CA ILE A 57 -2.50 -0.04 9.37
C ILE A 57 -2.62 0.65 10.73
N THR A 58 -3.14 1.88 10.74
CA THR A 58 -3.44 2.61 11.97
C THR A 58 -4.91 2.42 12.32
N ALA A 59 -5.19 1.84 13.49
CA ALA A 59 -6.55 1.70 14.01
C ALA A 59 -6.81 2.72 15.13
N SER A 60 -7.99 3.34 15.15
CA SER A 60 -8.40 4.23 16.24
C SER A 60 -8.65 3.46 17.55
N ASN A 61 -9.08 2.20 17.44
CA ASN A 61 -9.42 1.33 18.56
C ASN A 61 -8.94 -0.08 18.26
N THR A 62 -8.39 -0.76 19.26
CA THR A 62 -8.00 -2.17 19.17
C THR A 62 -8.45 -2.86 20.45
N CYS A 63 -9.18 -3.97 20.34
CA CYS A 63 -9.59 -4.75 21.50
C CYS A 63 -8.35 -5.31 22.24
N GLY A 64 -8.51 -5.60 23.53
CA GLY A 64 -7.43 -6.20 24.32
C GLY A 64 -6.39 -5.24 24.90
N GLN A 65 -6.39 -3.93 24.54
CA GLN A 65 -5.37 -2.97 25.02
C GLN A 65 -5.38 -2.79 26.56
N SER A 66 -6.54 -2.89 27.22
CA SER A 66 -6.71 -2.74 28.67
C SER A 66 -6.88 -4.07 29.42
N GLY A 67 -6.74 -5.21 28.72
CA GLY A 67 -6.98 -6.55 29.25
C GLY A 67 -7.92 -7.37 28.35
N PRO A 68 -8.11 -8.68 28.65
CA PRO A 68 -8.94 -9.56 27.83
C PRO A 68 -10.40 -9.07 27.78
N THR A 69 -10.97 -8.99 26.57
CA THR A 69 -12.38 -8.66 26.36
C THR A 69 -13.08 -9.78 25.61
N SER A 70 -14.26 -10.20 26.08
CA SER A 70 -15.13 -11.14 25.37
C SER A 70 -16.14 -10.37 24.53
N HIS A 71 -16.27 -10.75 23.25
CA HIS A 71 -17.25 -10.17 22.33
C HIS A 71 -18.05 -11.30 21.67
N PRO A 72 -19.39 -11.20 21.60
CA PRO A 72 -20.21 -12.23 20.96
C PRO A 72 -19.97 -12.23 19.45
N ILE A 73 -19.87 -13.42 18.86
CA ILE A 73 -19.84 -13.59 17.41
C ILE A 73 -21.26 -13.59 16.84
N GLY A 74 -21.58 -12.62 16.00
CA GLY A 74 -22.82 -12.64 15.22
C GLY A 74 -22.72 -13.69 14.12
N GLN A 75 -23.66 -14.63 14.06
CA GLN A 75 -23.68 -15.70 13.05
C GLN A 75 -24.25 -15.25 11.70
N ASN A 76 -24.79 -14.03 11.62
CA ASN A 76 -25.41 -13.48 10.42
C ASN A 76 -24.53 -12.36 9.83
N ALA A 77 -23.66 -12.72 8.89
CA ALA A 77 -22.91 -11.76 8.09
C ALA A 77 -23.75 -11.31 6.89
N PHE A 78 -24.63 -10.32 7.08
CA PHE A 78 -25.21 -9.59 5.96
C PHE A 78 -24.28 -8.43 5.64
N MET A 79 -23.42 -8.62 4.64
CA MET A 79 -22.63 -7.54 4.03
C MET A 79 -23.60 -6.66 3.22
N THR A 80 -24.08 -5.58 3.83
CA THR A 80 -24.60 -4.41 3.10
C THR A 80 -23.50 -3.40 2.89
#